data_AF-A0A2K1NUV5-F1
#
_entry.id   AF-A0A2K1NUV5-F1
#
_cell.length_a   1.000
_cell.length_b   1.000
_cell.length_c   1.000
_cell.angle_alpha   90.00
_cell.angle_beta   90.00
_cell.angle_gamma   90.00
#
_symmetry.space_group_name_H-M   'P 1'
#
loop_
_entity.id
_entity.type
_entity.pdbx_description
1 polymer ?
#
loop_
_entity_poly.entity_id
_entity_poly.type
_entity_poly.pdbx_seq_one_letter_code
_entity_poly.pdbx_strand_id
1 'polypeptide(L)'
;MLKTIKGKLFIIIMIILIIFGIIVTFNLYSLMNSNNGLTGYKNLSDETNRISEIEMNFFEASLALKDYVITYDDKIKDYFISKVNSIKNYYSDSSEESETTKYLVNQINSYERAFSEIVSLNQKKEELINVDFHNNIDKMRQNILDFKRESQKNNVSALVFYTDNSIKILDNILELTSVYFSSKSAGDKKSVLEALEDLKSQIGFLELGLVSEEMSQLFKELQSTFTNLESTFTQIVETIESQEPIIQQMEEMRVEILDLLEEQRAELKVQQDTLGPTLIEENNTAIMLTIILTVIAFVVSIIMVIYLIRSITKPLTEFRNKINQFKEGDLTVDFESKSKDEIGQMANALSEMSKELRKSMSSIKGASEKVDNASIKLTKASQESRNNSEELKTQMDTIQAYAEETAGNVEEVTSGVDEVARAAQGVSQDAQRLT
;
A
#
# COMPACT_ATOMS: atom_id res chain seq x y z
N MET A 1 -16.42 12.20 39.13
CA MET A 1 -15.81 10.99 38.52
C MET A 1 -14.40 10.67 39.02
N LEU A 2 -13.49 11.63 39.18
CA LEU A 2 -12.07 11.38 39.56
C LEU A 2 -11.82 10.75 40.95
N LYS A 3 -12.83 10.67 41.80
CA LYS A 3 -12.71 10.16 43.18
C LYS A 3 -13.08 8.68 43.32
N THR A 4 -13.45 7.98 42.25
CA THR A 4 -13.80 6.55 42.31
C THR A 4 -12.72 5.71 41.63
N ILE A 5 -12.52 4.47 42.08
CA ILE A 5 -11.62 3.48 41.46
C ILE A 5 -12.01 3.28 40.00
N LYS A 6 -13.31 3.14 39.72
CA LYS A 6 -13.84 3.03 38.35
C LYS A 6 -13.46 4.25 37.50
N GLY A 7 -13.54 5.46 38.06
CA GLY A 7 -13.16 6.69 37.38
C GLY A 7 -11.66 6.76 37.07
N LYS A 8 -10.80 6.39 38.03
CA LYS A 8 -9.35 6.31 37.82
C LYS A 8 -8.99 5.31 36.71
N LEU A 9 -9.57 4.11 36.74
CA LEU A 9 -9.33 3.06 35.76
C LEU A 9 -9.77 3.49 34.35
N PHE A 10 -10.96 4.09 34.25
CA PHE A 10 -11.51 4.58 32.99
C PHE A 10 -10.61 5.64 32.35
N ILE A 11 -10.10 6.60 33.13
CA ILE A 11 -9.21 7.65 32.62
C ILE A 11 -7.91 7.06 32.10
N ILE A 12 -7.30 6.12 32.82
CA ILE A 12 -6.05 5.48 32.40
C ILE A 12 -6.24 4.75 31.08
N ILE A 13 -7.29 3.93 30.97
CA ILE A 13 -7.61 3.18 29.75
C ILE A 13 -7.88 4.16 28.59
N MET A 14 -8.63 5.23 28.82
CA MET A 14 -8.90 6.24 27.79
C MET A 14 -7.62 6.94 27.33
N ILE A 15 -6.71 7.32 28.24
CA ILE A 15 -5.45 7.96 27.86
C ILE A 15 -4.59 7.02 27.01
N ILE A 16 -4.47 5.75 27.41
CA ILE A 16 -3.70 4.75 26.65
C ILE A 16 -4.33 4.54 25.27
N LEU A 17 -5.66 4.40 25.19
CA LEU A 17 -6.37 4.23 23.92
C LEU A 17 -6.25 5.45 23.00
N ILE A 18 -6.31 6.66 23.54
CA ILE A 18 -6.15 7.90 22.77
C ILE A 18 -4.72 7.98 22.20
N ILE A 19 -3.70 7.73 23.02
CA ILE A 19 -2.30 7.74 22.59
C ILE A 19 -2.07 6.69 21.51
N PHE A 20 -2.55 5.46 21.75
CA PHE A 20 -2.44 4.38 20.78
C PHE A 20 -3.16 4.70 19.48
N GLY A 21 -4.37 5.27 19.56
CA GLY A 21 -5.15 5.72 18.41
C GLY A 21 -4.40 6.75 17.57
N ILE A 22 -3.83 7.79 18.21
CA ILE A 22 -3.03 8.81 17.52
C ILE A 22 -1.85 8.19 16.78
N ILE A 23 -1.13 7.27 17.42
CA ILE A 23 0.03 6.58 16.80
C ILE A 23 -0.42 5.72 15.61
N VAL A 24 -1.50 4.96 15.75
CA VAL A 24 -2.02 4.11 14.67
C VAL A 24 -2.48 4.97 13.51
N THR A 25 -3.22 6.05 13.76
CA THR A 25 -3.67 6.98 12.71
C THR A 25 -2.49 7.63 12.00
N PHE A 26 -1.46 8.08 12.73
CA PHE A 26 -0.25 8.64 12.14
C PHE A 26 0.49 7.62 11.26
N ASN A 27 0.67 6.39 11.75
CA ASN A 27 1.33 5.32 10.97
C ASN A 27 0.55 4.95 9.71
N LEU A 28 -0.78 4.86 9.79
CA LEU A 28 -1.62 4.59 8.62
C LEU A 28 -1.50 5.72 7.59
N TYR A 29 -1.57 6.98 8.03
CA TYR A 29 -1.41 8.13 7.14
C TYR A 29 -0.03 8.14 6.47
N SER A 30 1.05 7.92 7.24
CA SER A 30 2.41 7.85 6.71
C SER A 30 2.58 6.71 5.70
N LEU A 31 2.04 5.53 5.99
CA LEU A 31 2.12 4.37 5.09
C LEU A 31 1.35 4.62 3.79
N MET A 32 0.17 5.24 3.87
CA MET A 32 -0.60 5.63 2.68
C MET A 32 0.16 6.65 1.83
N ASN A 33 0.78 7.66 2.44
CA ASN A 33 1.57 8.65 1.71
C ASN A 33 2.79 8.02 1.04
N SER A 34 3.51 7.15 1.76
CA SER A 34 4.64 6.39 1.22
C SER A 34 4.22 5.50 0.03
N ASN A 35 3.10 4.79 0.15
CA ASN A 35 2.58 3.94 -0.92
C ASN A 35 2.16 4.74 -2.17
N ASN A 36 1.51 5.89 -1.98
CA ASN A 36 1.14 6.78 -3.08
C ASN A 36 2.39 7.34 -3.78
N GLY A 37 3.38 7.78 -3.00
CA GLY A 37 4.66 8.24 -3.51
C GLY A 37 5.39 7.16 -4.32
N LEU A 38 5.46 5.94 -3.80
CA LEU A 38 6.09 4.82 -4.49
C LEU A 38 5.34 4.43 -5.78
N THR A 39 4.01 4.57 -5.79
CA THR A 39 3.19 4.39 -6.99
C THR A 39 3.50 5.48 -8.02
N GLY A 40 3.64 6.74 -7.60
CA GLY A 40 4.06 7.83 -8.47
C GLY A 40 5.47 7.62 -9.05
N TYR A 41 6.43 7.20 -8.23
CA TYR A 41 7.78 6.87 -8.68
C TYR A 41 7.79 5.70 -9.67
N LYS A 42 6.99 4.66 -9.40
CA LYS A 42 6.84 3.54 -10.33
C LYS A 42 6.26 3.99 -11.67
N ASN A 43 5.21 4.81 -11.66
CA ASN A 43 4.60 5.32 -12.89
C ASN A 43 5.61 6.15 -13.72
N LEU A 44 6.36 7.04 -13.08
CA LEU A 44 7.44 7.80 -13.74
C LEU A 44 8.51 6.88 -14.33
N SER A 45 8.88 5.81 -13.61
CA SER A 45 9.84 4.82 -14.10
C SER A 45 9.31 4.06 -15.31
N ASP A 46 8.06 3.62 -15.26
CA ASP A 46 7.41 2.90 -16.35
C ASP A 46 7.28 3.79 -17.59
N GLU A 47 6.96 5.08 -17.41
CA GLU A 47 6.87 6.07 -18.48
C GLU A 47 8.24 6.40 -19.10
N THR A 48 9.28 6.58 -18.26
CA THR A 48 10.66 6.79 -18.72
C THR A 48 11.16 5.61 -19.56
N ASN A 49 10.85 4.38 -19.13
CA ASN A 49 11.20 3.17 -19.86
C ASN A 49 10.45 3.08 -21.20
N ARG A 50 9.15 3.44 -21.23
CA ARG A 50 8.37 3.49 -22.47
C ARG A 50 8.97 4.47 -23.49
N ILE A 51 9.32 5.69 -23.06
CA ILE A 51 9.97 6.66 -23.96
C ILE A 51 11.31 6.11 -24.48
N SER A 52 12.09 5.43 -23.65
CA SER A 52 13.36 4.81 -24.07
C SER A 52 13.15 3.69 -25.10
N GLU A 53 12.09 2.89 -24.95
CA GLU A 53 11.72 1.87 -25.94
C GLU A 53 11.26 2.49 -27.27
N ILE A 54 10.53 3.61 -27.21
CA ILE A 54 10.09 4.36 -28.40
C ILE A 54 11.30 4.95 -29.13
N GLU A 55 12.22 5.59 -28.41
CA GLU A 55 13.47 6.13 -28.93
C GLU A 55 14.32 5.06 -29.60
N MET A 56 14.48 3.89 -28.97
CA MET A 56 15.21 2.76 -29.57
C MET A 56 14.54 2.26 -30.85
N ASN A 57 13.22 2.04 -30.85
CA ASN A 57 12.51 1.60 -32.05
C ASN A 57 12.58 2.64 -33.17
N PHE A 58 12.51 3.93 -32.84
CA PHE A 58 12.64 5.01 -33.82
C PHE A 58 14.05 5.08 -34.39
N PHE A 59 15.07 4.94 -33.55
CA PHE A 59 16.46 4.85 -33.98
C PHE A 59 16.68 3.67 -34.93
N GLU A 60 16.18 2.49 -34.59
CA GLU A 60 16.24 1.31 -35.47
C GLU A 60 15.49 1.51 -36.79
N ALA A 61 14.32 2.17 -36.77
CA ALA A 61 13.60 2.54 -37.99
C ALA A 61 14.42 3.53 -38.84
N SER A 62 15.11 4.48 -38.22
CA SER A 62 15.96 5.45 -38.94
C SER A 62 17.20 4.80 -39.58
N LEU A 63 17.78 3.78 -38.93
CA LEU A 63 18.84 2.96 -39.54
C LEU A 63 18.29 2.14 -40.70
N ALA A 64 17.11 1.54 -40.53
CA ALA A 64 16.45 0.79 -41.58
C ALA A 64 16.16 1.65 -42.82
N LEU A 65 15.75 2.92 -42.65
CA LEU A 65 15.62 3.87 -43.76
C LEU A 65 16.96 3.99 -44.51
N LYS A 66 18.06 4.23 -43.79
CA LYS A 66 19.38 4.41 -44.38
C LYS A 66 19.82 3.19 -45.17
N ASP A 67 19.60 2.00 -44.63
CA ASP A 67 19.94 0.76 -45.33
C ASP A 67 19.00 0.49 -46.52
N TYR A 68 17.72 0.86 -46.39
CA TYR A 68 16.72 0.71 -47.45
C TYR A 68 17.03 1.60 -48.65
N VAL A 69 17.40 2.87 -48.47
CA VAL A 69 17.69 3.75 -49.63
C VAL A 69 18.95 3.35 -50.40
N ILE A 70 19.79 2.50 -49.80
CA ILE A 70 20.98 1.90 -50.43
C ILE A 70 20.62 0.61 -51.18
N THR A 71 19.82 -0.26 -50.56
CA THR A 71 19.60 -1.65 -51.02
C THR A 71 18.25 -1.88 -51.69
N TYR A 72 17.24 -1.10 -51.30
CA TYR A 72 15.83 -1.27 -51.59
C TYR A 72 15.28 -2.68 -51.27
N ASP A 73 15.85 -3.34 -50.27
CA ASP A 73 15.46 -4.69 -49.86
C ASP A 73 14.11 -4.69 -49.11
N ASP A 74 13.20 -5.58 -49.53
CA ASP A 74 11.85 -5.70 -48.96
C ASP A 74 11.84 -6.10 -47.48
N LYS A 75 12.84 -6.86 -47.00
CA LYS A 75 12.92 -7.24 -45.58
C LYS A 75 13.27 -6.03 -44.71
N ILE A 76 14.10 -5.12 -45.23
CA ILE A 76 14.43 -3.87 -44.53
C ILE A 76 13.22 -2.95 -44.47
N LYS A 77 12.44 -2.88 -45.56
CA LYS A 77 11.14 -2.20 -45.59
C LYS A 77 10.19 -2.77 -44.52
N ASP A 78 10.04 -4.09 -44.46
CA ASP A 78 9.16 -4.72 -43.47
C ASP A 78 9.65 -4.49 -42.04
N TYR A 79 10.97 -4.48 -41.82
CA TYR A 79 11.57 -4.16 -40.53
C TYR A 79 11.32 -2.71 -40.11
N PHE A 80 11.48 -1.73 -41.02
CA PHE A 80 11.11 -0.34 -40.79
C PHE A 80 9.65 -0.22 -40.33
N ILE A 81 8.73 -0.82 -41.09
CA ILE A 81 7.29 -0.77 -40.81
C ILE A 81 6.98 -1.42 -39.46
N SER A 82 7.61 -2.55 -39.14
CA SER A 82 7.48 -3.20 -37.84
C SER A 82 7.87 -2.27 -36.70
N LYS A 83 8.99 -1.52 -36.84
CA LYS A 83 9.48 -0.63 -35.79
C LYS A 83 8.58 0.57 -35.58
N VAL A 84 8.09 1.17 -36.66
CA VAL A 84 7.10 2.25 -36.60
C VAL A 84 5.80 1.76 -35.95
N ASN A 85 5.32 0.55 -36.28
CA ASN A 85 4.12 -0.02 -35.66
C ASN A 85 4.31 -0.31 -34.16
N SER A 86 5.50 -0.78 -33.75
CA SER A 86 5.83 -0.91 -32.33
C SER A 86 5.66 0.41 -31.59
N ILE A 87 6.13 1.53 -32.18
CA ILE A 87 5.96 2.87 -31.59
C ILE A 87 4.48 3.24 -31.49
N LYS A 88 3.71 3.07 -32.56
CA LYS A 88 2.27 3.42 -32.59
C LYS A 88 1.44 2.67 -31.55
N ASN A 89 1.77 1.41 -31.28
CA ASN A 89 1.08 0.61 -30.27
C ASN A 89 1.22 1.17 -28.84
N TYR A 90 2.26 1.97 -28.56
CA TYR A 90 2.37 2.65 -27.25
C TYR A 90 1.39 3.82 -27.11
N TYR A 91 0.93 4.39 -28.23
CA TYR A 91 0.04 5.56 -28.27
C TYR A 91 -1.42 5.20 -28.59
N SER A 92 -1.74 3.93 -28.87
CA SER A 92 -3.10 3.53 -29.30
C SER A 92 -4.15 3.51 -28.18
N ASP A 93 -3.74 3.49 -26.91
CA ASP A 93 -4.63 3.33 -25.75
C ASP A 93 -4.89 4.62 -24.95
N SER A 94 -4.28 5.76 -25.32
CA SER A 94 -4.31 7.00 -24.53
C SER A 94 -5.34 8.01 -25.04
N SER A 95 -6.49 8.10 -24.36
CA SER A 95 -7.57 9.05 -24.68
C SER A 95 -7.33 10.49 -24.16
N GLU A 96 -6.26 10.71 -23.39
CA GLU A 96 -5.83 12.02 -22.86
C GLU A 96 -4.33 12.22 -23.09
N GLU A 97 -3.91 12.37 -24.35
CA GLU A 97 -2.51 12.69 -24.66
C GLU A 97 -2.22 14.19 -24.52
N SER A 98 -1.03 14.51 -24.02
CA SER A 98 -0.50 15.87 -24.03
C SER A 98 -0.37 16.40 -25.48
N GLU A 99 -0.40 17.72 -25.67
CA GLU A 99 -0.17 18.32 -26.99
C GLU A 99 1.19 17.91 -27.58
N THR A 100 2.22 17.78 -26.74
CA THR A 100 3.55 17.31 -27.13
C THR A 100 3.53 15.87 -27.63
N THR A 101 2.77 14.99 -26.97
CA THR A 101 2.61 13.59 -27.37
C THR A 101 1.91 13.48 -28.73
N LYS A 102 0.80 14.22 -28.92
CA LYS A 102 0.09 14.27 -30.20
C LYS A 102 0.99 14.79 -31.33
N TYR A 103 1.79 15.81 -31.03
CA TYR A 103 2.75 16.35 -31.99
C TYR A 103 3.79 15.31 -32.41
N LEU A 104 4.40 14.61 -31.44
CA LEU A 104 5.36 13.53 -31.68
C LEU A 104 4.75 12.40 -32.53
N VAL A 105 3.54 11.95 -32.20
CA VAL A 105 2.82 10.92 -32.98
C VAL A 105 2.57 11.39 -34.42
N ASN A 106 2.20 12.65 -34.61
CA ASN A 106 2.02 13.23 -35.95
C ASN A 106 3.33 13.29 -36.75
N GLN A 107 4.46 13.58 -36.09
CA GLN A 107 5.77 13.57 -36.73
C GLN A 107 6.16 12.14 -37.16
N ILE A 108 5.97 11.14 -36.30
CA ILE A 108 6.23 9.73 -36.63
C ILE A 108 5.34 9.25 -37.78
N ASN A 109 4.06 9.64 -37.82
CA ASN A 109 3.16 9.33 -38.93
C ASN A 109 3.59 10.03 -40.24
N SER A 110 4.15 11.23 -40.15
CA SER A 110 4.69 11.94 -41.32
C SER A 110 5.96 11.29 -41.84
N TYR A 111 6.82 10.83 -40.94
CA TYR A 111 8.01 10.04 -41.24
C TYR A 111 7.66 8.72 -41.96
N GLU A 112 6.66 7.97 -41.48
CA GLU A 112 6.19 6.75 -42.16
C GLU A 112 5.60 7.01 -43.55
N ARG A 113 4.85 8.12 -43.71
CA ARG A 113 4.30 8.50 -45.02
C ARG A 113 5.40 8.84 -46.02
N ALA A 114 6.42 9.60 -45.60
CA ALA A 114 7.58 9.90 -46.42
C ALA A 114 8.34 8.63 -46.83
N PHE A 115 8.53 7.68 -45.90
CA PHE A 115 9.12 6.38 -46.22
C PHE A 115 8.30 5.62 -47.28
N SER A 116 6.97 5.58 -47.11
CA SER A 116 6.07 4.91 -48.05
C SER A 116 6.11 5.54 -49.44
N GLU A 117 6.32 6.86 -49.52
CA GLU A 117 6.52 7.58 -50.78
C GLU A 117 7.82 7.16 -51.47
N ILE A 118 8.94 7.04 -50.72
CA ILE A 118 10.21 6.52 -51.26
C ILE A 118 10.04 5.09 -51.79
N VAL A 119 9.34 4.22 -51.07
CA VAL A 119 9.04 2.85 -51.51
C VAL A 119 8.26 2.86 -52.84
N SER A 120 7.24 3.71 -52.95
CA SER A 120 6.43 3.83 -54.17
C SER A 120 7.24 4.39 -55.35
N LEU A 121 8.06 5.41 -55.12
CA LEU A 121 8.98 5.96 -56.13
C LEU A 121 9.98 4.91 -56.60
N ASN A 122 10.50 4.08 -55.69
CA ASN A 122 11.39 2.99 -56.07
C ASN A 122 10.69 1.93 -56.93
N GLN A 123 9.45 1.54 -56.59
CA GLN A 123 8.67 0.62 -57.41
C GLN A 123 8.44 1.17 -58.82
N LYS A 124 8.05 2.45 -58.92
CA LYS A 124 7.88 3.14 -60.21
C LYS A 124 9.18 3.19 -61.00
N LYS A 125 10.30 3.48 -60.34
CA LYS A 125 11.64 3.50 -60.95
C LYS A 125 12.00 2.12 -61.52
N GLU A 126 11.79 1.04 -60.77
CA GLU A 126 12.04 -0.33 -61.24
C GLU A 126 11.15 -0.72 -62.42
N GLU A 127 9.87 -0.31 -62.42
CA GLU A 127 8.97 -0.52 -63.57
C GLU A 127 9.47 0.22 -64.82
N LEU A 128 9.79 1.51 -64.69
CA LEU A 128 10.31 2.32 -65.79
C LEU A 128 11.62 1.76 -66.37
N ILE A 129 12.54 1.28 -65.52
CA ILE A 129 13.82 0.71 -65.96
C ILE A 129 13.61 -0.66 -66.60
N ASN A 130 12.99 -1.59 -65.87
CA ASN A 130 12.98 -3.00 -66.25
C ASN A 130 11.98 -3.30 -67.38
N VAL A 131 10.94 -2.48 -67.52
CA VAL A 131 9.89 -2.66 -68.52
C VAL A 131 10.03 -1.62 -69.61
N ASP A 132 9.78 -0.35 -69.32
CA ASP A 132 9.60 0.66 -70.36
C ASP A 132 10.91 1.01 -71.09
N PHE A 133 11.99 1.23 -70.34
CA PHE A 133 13.28 1.62 -70.90
C PHE A 133 13.89 0.51 -71.76
N HIS A 134 13.94 -0.73 -71.25
CA HIS A 134 14.42 -1.87 -72.04
C HIS A 134 13.57 -2.12 -73.28
N ASN A 135 12.24 -2.07 -73.17
CA ASN A 135 11.35 -2.20 -74.33
C ASN A 135 11.60 -1.10 -75.38
N ASN A 136 11.86 0.14 -74.95
CA ASN A 136 12.17 1.24 -75.86
C ASN A 136 13.55 1.07 -76.52
N ILE A 137 14.56 0.60 -75.80
CA ILE A 137 15.88 0.25 -76.36
C ILE A 137 15.73 -0.85 -77.43
N ASP A 138 14.98 -1.91 -77.15
CA ASP A 138 14.78 -3.02 -78.08
C ASP A 138 14.01 -2.57 -79.33
N LYS A 139 12.92 -1.81 -79.16
CA LYS A 139 12.18 -1.21 -80.29
C LYS A 139 13.06 -0.29 -81.10
N MET A 140 13.87 0.54 -80.44
CA MET A 140 14.79 1.45 -81.12
C MET A 140 15.79 0.68 -81.98
N ARG A 141 16.38 -0.38 -81.42
CA ARG A 141 17.29 -1.28 -82.12
C ARG A 141 16.62 -1.90 -83.35
N GLN A 142 15.39 -2.42 -83.22
CA GLN A 142 14.66 -2.99 -84.35
C GLN A 142 14.37 -1.95 -85.44
N ASN A 143 13.89 -0.77 -85.07
CA ASN A 143 13.62 0.30 -86.03
C ASN A 143 14.89 0.74 -86.79
N ILE A 144 16.06 0.78 -86.11
CA ILE A 144 17.34 1.09 -86.77
C ILE A 144 17.73 -0.02 -87.75
N LEU A 145 17.54 -1.29 -87.37
CA LEU A 145 17.83 -2.44 -88.24
C LEU A 145 16.89 -2.52 -89.44
N ASP A 146 15.61 -2.19 -89.27
CA ASP A 146 14.62 -2.15 -90.34
C ASP A 146 14.96 -1.02 -91.33
N PHE A 147 15.28 0.18 -90.82
CA PHE A 147 15.75 1.29 -91.64
C PHE A 147 17.05 0.96 -92.39
N LYS A 148 17.98 0.25 -91.74
CA LYS A 148 19.22 -0.24 -92.37
C LYS A 148 18.93 -1.17 -93.54
N ARG A 149 18.04 -2.15 -93.36
CA ARG A 149 17.66 -3.10 -94.41
C ARG A 149 17.02 -2.38 -95.60
N GLU A 150 16.15 -1.41 -95.34
CA GLU A 150 15.54 -0.62 -96.41
C GLU A 150 16.56 0.29 -97.13
N SER A 151 17.51 0.86 -96.39
CA SER A 151 18.63 1.63 -96.98
C SER A 151 19.50 0.78 -97.91
N GLN A 152 19.74 -0.49 -97.54
CA GLN A 152 20.48 -1.45 -98.37
C GLN A 152 19.71 -1.79 -99.66
N LYS A 153 18.39 -2.04 -99.55
CA LYS A 153 17.51 -2.32 -100.70
C LYS A 153 17.48 -1.16 -101.71
N ASN A 154 17.57 0.08 -101.23
CA ASN A 154 17.62 1.28 -102.07
C ASN A 154 19.05 1.73 -102.45
N ASN A 155 20.09 0.93 -102.14
CA ASN A 155 21.50 1.19 -102.45
C ASN A 155 22.06 2.52 -101.87
N VAL A 156 21.57 2.97 -100.72
CA VAL A 156 22.04 4.19 -100.04
C VAL A 156 23.10 3.86 -98.98
N SER A 157 24.35 3.63 -99.40
CA SER A 157 25.42 3.17 -98.48
C SER A 157 25.76 4.14 -97.35
N ALA A 158 25.60 5.45 -97.56
CA ALA A 158 25.82 6.44 -96.51
C ALA A 158 24.87 6.25 -95.32
N LEU A 159 23.61 5.92 -95.57
CA LEU A 159 22.63 5.67 -94.51
C LEU A 159 22.91 4.39 -93.74
N VAL A 160 23.45 3.37 -94.40
CA VAL A 160 23.91 2.15 -93.72
C VAL A 160 24.99 2.47 -92.69
N PHE A 161 25.96 3.33 -93.04
CA PHE A 161 26.99 3.79 -92.10
C PHE A 161 26.39 4.51 -90.88
N TYR A 162 25.46 5.43 -91.09
CA TYR A 162 24.79 6.14 -89.99
C TYR A 162 23.98 5.17 -89.11
N THR A 163 23.26 4.21 -89.69
CA THR A 163 22.54 3.19 -88.89
C THR A 163 23.47 2.31 -88.08
N ASP A 164 24.63 1.91 -88.61
CA ASP A 164 25.62 1.13 -87.86
C ASP A 164 26.21 1.93 -86.70
N ASN A 165 26.42 3.23 -86.89
CA ASN A 165 26.88 4.11 -85.81
C ASN A 165 25.78 4.33 -84.76
N SER A 166 24.52 4.49 -85.16
CA SER A 166 23.38 4.60 -84.24
C SER A 166 23.24 3.37 -83.33
N ILE A 167 23.47 2.15 -83.84
CA ILE A 167 23.49 0.93 -83.00
C ILE A 167 24.59 1.00 -81.95
N LYS A 168 25.81 1.40 -82.32
CA LYS A 168 26.92 1.52 -81.36
C LYS A 168 26.63 2.53 -80.26
N ILE A 169 26.03 3.68 -80.61
CA ILE A 169 25.64 4.68 -79.62
C ILE A 169 24.51 4.16 -78.74
N LEU A 170 23.54 3.44 -79.30
CA LEU A 170 22.47 2.80 -78.53
C LEU A 170 23.01 1.79 -77.50
N ASP A 171 24.01 0.99 -77.88
CA ASP A 171 24.67 0.06 -76.97
C ASP A 171 25.44 0.80 -75.86
N ASN A 172 26.11 1.89 -76.20
CA ASN A 172 26.77 2.77 -75.22
C ASN A 172 25.77 3.43 -74.26
N ILE A 173 24.60 3.86 -74.74
CA ILE A 173 23.51 4.39 -73.89
C ILE A 173 23.08 3.34 -72.87
N LEU A 174 22.94 2.07 -73.29
CA LEU A 174 22.57 0.99 -72.38
C LEU A 174 23.61 0.77 -71.27
N GLU A 175 24.91 0.83 -71.62
CA GLU A 175 26.00 0.74 -70.64
C GLU A 175 25.99 1.94 -69.67
N LEU A 176 25.96 3.17 -70.20
CA LEU A 176 25.96 4.40 -69.40
C LEU A 176 24.74 4.50 -68.48
N THR A 177 23.57 4.06 -68.94
CA THR A 177 22.36 4.04 -68.10
C THR A 177 22.45 3.01 -66.99
N SER A 178 23.01 1.83 -67.24
CA SER A 178 23.28 0.85 -66.19
C SER A 178 24.20 1.42 -65.09
N VAL A 179 25.24 2.16 -65.48
CA VAL A 179 26.13 2.86 -64.53
C VAL A 179 25.38 3.94 -63.77
N TYR A 180 24.65 4.82 -64.47
CA TYR A 180 23.89 5.91 -63.86
C TYR A 180 22.82 5.40 -62.88
N PHE A 181 22.07 4.35 -63.22
CA PHE A 181 21.03 3.80 -62.34
C PHE A 181 21.60 3.22 -61.05
N SER A 182 22.87 2.81 -61.05
CA SER A 182 23.58 2.37 -59.84
C SER A 182 24.19 3.53 -59.07
N SER A 183 24.89 4.45 -59.73
CA SER A 183 25.64 5.53 -59.08
C SER A 183 24.77 6.72 -58.67
N LYS A 184 23.72 6.99 -59.44
CA LYS A 184 22.83 8.17 -59.36
C LYS A 184 23.60 9.50 -59.44
N SER A 185 24.81 9.48 -60.01
CA SER A 185 25.69 10.66 -60.01
C SER A 185 25.32 11.64 -61.13
N ALA A 186 25.47 12.94 -60.86
CA ALA A 186 25.26 13.98 -61.87
C ALA A 186 26.22 13.84 -63.07
N GLY A 187 27.41 13.28 -62.86
CA GLY A 187 28.38 12.99 -63.92
C GLY A 187 27.89 11.90 -64.86
N ASP A 188 27.40 10.78 -64.30
CA ASP A 188 26.91 9.66 -65.11
C ASP A 188 25.60 10.03 -65.83
N LYS A 189 24.72 10.80 -65.18
CA LYS A 189 23.54 11.41 -65.81
C LYS A 189 23.94 12.20 -67.06
N LYS A 190 24.95 13.06 -66.93
CA LYS A 190 25.45 13.90 -68.02
C LYS A 190 25.97 13.04 -69.19
N SER A 191 26.74 11.98 -68.90
CA SER A 191 27.24 11.05 -69.92
C SER A 191 26.09 10.41 -70.72
N VAL A 192 25.01 9.99 -70.05
CA VAL A 192 23.82 9.44 -70.74
C VAL A 192 23.17 10.49 -71.63
N LEU A 193 22.98 11.71 -71.13
CA LEU A 193 22.36 12.80 -71.88
C LEU A 193 23.17 13.17 -73.13
N GLU A 194 24.50 13.19 -73.04
CA GLU A 194 25.39 13.41 -74.19
C GLU A 194 25.24 12.29 -75.22
N ALA A 195 25.18 11.02 -74.79
CA ALA A 195 24.99 9.89 -75.69
C ALA A 195 23.59 9.88 -76.37
N LEU A 196 22.55 10.31 -75.66
CA LEU A 196 21.20 10.48 -76.23
C LEU A 196 21.19 11.58 -77.31
N GLU A 197 21.86 12.71 -77.07
CA GLU A 197 21.98 13.79 -78.05
C GLU A 197 22.81 13.36 -79.28
N ASP A 198 23.88 12.57 -79.08
CA ASP A 198 24.64 11.97 -80.18
C ASP A 198 23.76 11.05 -81.04
N LEU A 199 22.95 10.19 -80.42
CA LEU A 199 22.02 9.31 -81.14
C LEU A 199 20.97 10.11 -81.91
N LYS A 200 20.42 11.18 -81.31
CA LYS A 200 19.49 12.10 -81.95
C LYS A 200 20.10 12.74 -83.20
N SER A 201 21.35 13.19 -83.10
CA SER A 201 22.09 13.76 -84.22
C SER A 201 22.30 12.73 -85.34
N GLN A 202 22.70 11.49 -85.00
CA GLN A 202 22.84 10.42 -85.99
C GLN A 202 21.53 10.11 -86.72
N ILE A 203 20.41 10.05 -85.99
CA ILE A 203 19.09 9.86 -86.58
C ILE A 203 18.76 11.03 -87.50
N GLY A 204 19.01 12.28 -87.08
CA GLY A 204 18.77 13.46 -87.90
C GLY A 204 19.48 13.43 -89.26
N PHE A 205 20.70 12.91 -89.33
CA PHE A 205 21.41 12.75 -90.62
C PHE A 205 20.73 11.77 -91.58
N LEU A 206 19.89 10.84 -91.10
CA LEU A 206 19.17 9.90 -91.95
C LEU A 206 18.16 10.60 -92.88
N GLU A 207 17.64 11.76 -92.47
CA GLU A 207 16.67 12.54 -93.25
C GLU A 207 17.24 12.98 -94.61
N LEU A 208 18.55 13.24 -94.68
CA LEU A 208 19.23 13.75 -95.88
C LEU A 208 19.33 12.72 -97.01
N GLY A 209 19.10 11.44 -96.73
CA GLY A 209 19.25 10.33 -97.68
C GLY A 209 17.94 9.61 -98.02
N LEU A 210 16.79 10.16 -97.63
CA LEU A 210 15.49 9.52 -97.88
C LEU A 210 15.15 9.55 -99.37
N VAL A 211 15.01 8.37 -99.98
CA VAL A 211 14.73 8.21 -101.42
C VAL A 211 13.42 7.46 -101.70
N SER A 212 12.75 6.94 -100.67
CA SER A 212 11.48 6.23 -100.79
C SER A 212 10.48 6.62 -99.71
N GLU A 213 9.19 6.37 -99.97
CA GLU A 213 8.10 6.59 -99.01
C GLU A 213 8.23 5.67 -97.80
N GLU A 214 8.64 4.41 -98.03
CA GLU A 214 8.90 3.41 -96.97
C GLU A 214 10.01 3.88 -96.02
N MET A 215 11.11 4.44 -96.54
CA MET A 215 12.16 5.04 -95.71
C MET A 215 11.66 6.25 -94.92
N SER A 216 10.81 7.07 -95.52
CA SER A 216 10.23 8.24 -94.86
C SER A 216 9.32 7.84 -93.70
N GLN A 217 8.60 6.71 -93.82
CA GLN A 217 7.79 6.16 -92.73
C GLN A 217 8.67 5.58 -91.61
N LEU A 218 9.65 4.74 -91.95
CA LEU A 218 10.59 4.17 -90.98
C LEU A 218 11.38 5.26 -90.23
N PHE A 219 11.71 6.37 -90.90
CA PHE A 219 12.33 7.53 -90.26
C PHE A 219 11.44 8.18 -89.21
N LYS A 220 10.14 8.38 -89.51
CA LYS A 220 9.18 8.90 -88.53
C LYS A 220 9.01 7.96 -87.34
N GLU A 221 9.01 6.65 -87.59
CA GLU A 221 8.96 5.63 -86.54
C GLU A 221 10.23 5.67 -85.66
N LEU A 222 11.41 5.88 -86.25
CA LEU A 222 12.66 6.11 -85.51
C LEU A 222 12.60 7.35 -84.62
N GLN A 223 12.13 8.48 -85.15
CA GLN A 223 11.98 9.73 -84.39
C GLN A 223 11.00 9.58 -83.22
N SER A 224 9.88 8.90 -83.46
CA SER A 224 8.87 8.62 -82.43
C SER A 224 9.45 7.72 -81.32
N THR A 225 10.13 6.63 -81.69
CA THR A 225 10.76 5.73 -80.72
C THR A 225 11.89 6.40 -79.95
N PHE A 226 12.70 7.27 -80.60
CA PHE A 226 13.70 8.09 -79.92
C PHE A 226 13.06 8.99 -78.87
N THR A 227 12.00 9.70 -79.23
CA THR A 227 11.29 10.62 -78.33
C THR A 227 10.73 9.87 -77.12
N ASN A 228 10.20 8.65 -77.33
CA ASN A 228 9.73 7.80 -76.23
C ASN A 228 10.88 7.35 -75.33
N LEU A 229 12.02 6.95 -75.90
CA LEU A 229 13.21 6.56 -75.14
C LEU A 229 13.74 7.71 -74.26
N GLU A 230 13.87 8.91 -74.84
CA GLU A 230 14.30 10.14 -74.15
C GLU A 230 13.32 10.53 -73.03
N SER A 231 12.01 10.44 -73.31
CA SER A 231 10.96 10.68 -72.31
C SER A 231 11.00 9.68 -71.16
N THR A 232 11.13 8.38 -71.43
CA THR A 232 11.25 7.35 -70.38
C THR A 232 12.51 7.57 -69.54
N PHE A 233 13.65 7.88 -70.16
CA PHE A 233 14.87 8.21 -69.41
C PHE A 233 14.66 9.43 -68.50
N THR A 234 14.02 10.48 -69.00
CA THR A 234 13.70 11.69 -68.22
C THR A 234 12.82 11.36 -67.02
N GLN A 235 11.78 10.55 -67.21
CA GLN A 235 10.91 10.11 -66.10
C GLN A 235 11.66 9.28 -65.05
N ILE A 236 12.63 8.45 -65.46
CA ILE A 236 13.48 7.71 -64.52
C ILE A 236 14.34 8.68 -63.71
N VAL A 237 14.98 9.64 -64.38
CA VAL A 237 15.80 10.68 -63.72
C VAL A 237 14.97 11.46 -62.71
N GLU A 238 13.79 11.95 -63.09
CA GLU A 238 12.88 12.69 -62.19
C GLU A 238 12.45 11.82 -60.99
N THR A 239 12.20 10.53 -61.21
CA THR A 239 11.83 9.59 -60.14
C THR A 239 13.00 9.29 -59.19
N ILE A 240 14.25 9.31 -59.67
CA ILE A 240 15.44 9.18 -58.83
C ILE A 240 15.68 10.47 -58.04
N GLU A 241 15.67 11.62 -58.72
CA GLU A 241 16.00 12.92 -58.11
C GLU A 241 14.93 13.41 -57.12
N SER A 242 13.67 13.00 -57.29
CA SER A 242 12.58 13.31 -56.34
C SER A 242 12.69 12.58 -55.00
N GLN A 243 13.49 11.51 -54.89
CA GLN A 243 13.69 10.82 -53.61
C GLN A 243 14.59 11.63 -52.66
N GLU A 244 15.59 12.33 -53.18
CA GLU A 244 16.57 13.07 -52.38
C GLU A 244 15.94 14.13 -51.43
N PRO A 245 15.03 15.03 -51.89
CA PRO A 245 14.40 15.98 -50.97
C PRO A 245 13.53 15.30 -49.91
N ILE A 246 12.92 14.15 -50.21
CA ILE A 246 12.14 13.37 -49.24
C ILE A 246 13.09 12.76 -48.19
N ILE A 247 14.22 12.20 -48.62
CA ILE A 247 15.25 11.66 -47.72
C ILE A 247 15.80 12.77 -46.81
N GLN A 248 16.07 13.96 -47.35
CA GLN A 248 16.50 15.10 -46.55
C GLN A 248 15.42 15.55 -45.56
N GLN A 249 14.16 15.61 -45.97
CA GLN A 249 13.05 15.92 -45.07
C GLN A 249 12.94 14.88 -43.93
N MET A 250 13.12 13.60 -44.25
CA MET A 250 13.16 12.54 -43.25
C MET A 250 14.34 12.71 -42.30
N GLU A 251 15.51 13.12 -42.78
CA GLU A 251 16.67 13.43 -41.94
C GLU A 251 16.36 14.53 -40.92
N GLU A 252 15.70 15.60 -41.36
CA GLU A 252 15.25 16.70 -40.51
C GLU A 252 14.22 16.24 -39.47
N MET A 253 13.19 15.49 -39.91
CA MET A 253 12.20 14.89 -39.01
C MET A 253 12.85 13.92 -38.01
N ARG A 254 13.89 13.18 -38.40
CA ARG A 254 14.59 12.26 -37.49
C ARG A 254 15.26 13.02 -36.36
N VAL A 255 15.95 14.12 -36.66
CA VAL A 255 16.58 14.95 -35.63
C VAL A 255 15.50 15.51 -34.70
N GLU A 256 14.43 16.08 -35.25
CA GLU A 256 13.34 16.63 -34.45
C GLU A 256 12.66 15.59 -33.55
N ILE A 257 12.35 14.41 -34.08
CA ILE A 257 11.71 13.32 -33.30
C ILE A 257 12.64 12.84 -32.17
N LEU A 258 13.93 12.69 -32.44
CA LEU A 258 14.90 12.27 -31.41
C LEU A 258 15.06 13.34 -30.32
N ASP A 259 15.12 14.61 -30.69
CA ASP A 259 15.20 15.73 -29.74
C ASP A 259 13.95 15.78 -28.84
N LEU A 260 12.75 15.62 -29.41
CA LEU A 260 11.49 15.58 -28.65
C LEU A 260 11.42 14.39 -27.67
N LEU A 261 11.91 13.22 -28.10
CA LEU A 261 11.97 12.02 -27.25
C LEU A 261 12.99 12.20 -26.12
N GLU A 262 14.15 12.78 -26.44
CA GLU A 262 15.18 13.08 -25.44
C GLU A 262 14.69 14.11 -24.41
N GLU A 263 14.03 15.17 -24.85
CA GLU A 263 13.45 16.20 -23.97
C GLU A 263 12.41 15.60 -23.02
N GLN A 264 11.45 14.82 -23.54
CA GLN A 264 10.45 14.15 -22.71
C GLN A 264 11.09 13.17 -21.71
N ARG A 265 12.06 12.38 -22.16
CA ARG A 265 12.79 11.44 -21.28
C ARG A 265 13.55 12.19 -20.19
N ALA A 266 14.21 13.29 -20.54
CA ALA A 266 14.97 14.10 -19.61
C ALA A 266 14.06 14.74 -18.54
N GLU A 267 12.89 15.26 -18.94
CA GLU A 267 11.90 15.81 -18.02
C GLU A 267 11.40 14.75 -17.03
N LEU A 268 10.97 13.59 -17.52
CA LEU A 268 10.51 12.47 -16.68
C LEU A 268 11.60 12.00 -15.73
N LYS A 269 12.85 11.93 -16.21
CA LYS A 269 13.99 11.53 -15.40
C LYS A 269 14.30 12.54 -14.31
N VAL A 270 14.21 13.85 -14.58
CA VAL A 270 14.37 14.89 -13.55
C VAL A 270 13.30 14.74 -12.47
N GLN A 271 12.04 14.47 -12.84
CA GLN A 271 10.96 14.22 -11.89
C GLN A 271 11.21 12.94 -11.06
N GLN A 272 11.71 11.88 -11.70
CA GLN A 272 12.07 10.63 -11.04
C GLN A 272 13.23 10.81 -10.05
N ASP A 273 14.30 11.48 -10.48
CA ASP A 273 15.52 11.72 -9.71
C ASP A 273 15.29 12.68 -8.54
N THR A 274 14.24 13.51 -8.59
CA THR A 274 13.80 14.35 -7.45
C THR A 274 12.83 13.62 -6.53
N LEU A 275 11.87 12.88 -7.07
CA LEU A 275 10.87 12.17 -6.27
C LEU A 275 11.49 11.05 -5.44
N GLY A 276 12.38 10.24 -6.01
CA GLY A 276 13.00 9.11 -5.31
C GLY A 276 13.67 9.49 -3.97
N PRO A 277 14.63 10.44 -3.96
CA PRO A 277 15.26 10.93 -2.73
C PRO A 277 14.28 11.58 -1.76
N THR A 278 13.32 12.37 -2.26
CA THR A 278 12.31 13.04 -1.44
C THR A 278 11.46 12.03 -0.67
N LEU A 279 11.04 10.94 -1.33
CA LEU A 279 10.28 9.86 -0.69
C LEU A 279 11.08 9.14 0.39
N ILE A 280 12.39 8.95 0.17
CA ILE A 280 13.28 8.36 1.18
C ILE A 280 13.41 9.28 2.39
N GLU A 281 13.58 10.59 2.18
CA GLU A 281 13.68 11.58 3.26
C GLU A 281 12.38 11.68 4.07
N GLU A 282 11.23 11.76 3.40
CA GLU A 282 9.91 11.76 4.04
C GLU A 282 9.67 10.48 4.85
N ASN A 283 10.04 9.32 4.31
CA ASN A 283 9.89 8.05 5.01
C ASN A 283 10.82 7.95 6.22
N ASN A 284 12.07 8.39 6.10
CA ASN A 284 13.00 8.44 7.24
C ASN A 284 12.49 9.37 8.35
N THR A 285 11.94 10.52 7.98
CA THR A 285 11.32 11.46 8.92
C THR A 285 10.11 10.83 9.62
N ALA A 286 9.25 10.13 8.87
CA ALA A 286 8.11 9.44 9.42
C ALA A 286 8.51 8.29 10.37
N ILE A 287 9.52 7.49 10.00
CA ILE A 287 10.09 6.44 10.87
C ILE A 287 10.62 7.05 12.17
N MET A 288 11.40 8.13 12.09
CA MET A 288 11.93 8.82 13.27
C MET A 288 10.80 9.31 14.19
N LEU A 289 9.75 9.90 13.62
CA LEU A 289 8.59 10.40 14.37
C LEU A 289 7.82 9.25 15.02
N THR A 290 7.61 8.14 14.31
CA THR A 290 7.01 6.92 14.86
C THR A 290 7.82 6.36 16.04
N ILE A 291 9.15 6.34 15.94
CA ILE A 291 10.02 5.91 17.05
C ILE A 291 9.81 6.83 18.27
N ILE A 292 9.86 8.15 18.07
CA ILE A 292 9.69 9.14 19.15
C ILE A 292 8.31 8.98 19.82
N LEU A 293 7.23 8.91 19.03
CA LEU A 293 5.87 8.74 19.55
C LEU A 293 5.71 7.42 20.31
N THR A 294 6.32 6.34 19.82
CA THR A 294 6.28 5.03 20.47
C THR A 294 7.00 5.06 21.82
N VAL A 295 8.17 5.69 21.88
CA VAL A 295 8.92 5.86 23.14
C VAL A 295 8.11 6.70 24.13
N ILE A 296 7.50 7.81 23.70
CA ILE A 296 6.65 8.64 24.55
C ILE A 296 5.46 7.84 25.08
N ALA A 297 4.75 7.10 24.21
CA ALA A 297 3.62 6.27 24.60
C ALA A 297 4.01 5.19 25.61
N PHE A 298 5.19 4.58 25.43
CA PHE A 298 5.73 3.59 26.34
C PHE A 298 6.01 4.20 27.73
N VAL A 299 6.68 5.36 27.77
CA VAL A 299 6.96 6.09 29.03
C VAL A 299 5.66 6.48 29.73
N VAL A 300 4.67 7.01 29.01
CA VAL A 300 3.35 7.37 29.57
C VAL A 300 2.63 6.13 30.11
N SER A 301 2.71 5.00 29.42
CA SER A 301 2.12 3.73 29.87
C SER A 301 2.75 3.26 31.18
N ILE A 302 4.09 3.35 31.31
CA ILE A 302 4.80 3.03 32.56
C ILE A 302 4.34 3.95 33.69
N ILE A 303 4.28 5.27 33.44
CA ILE A 303 3.83 6.25 34.44
C ILE A 303 2.40 5.93 34.90
N MET A 304 1.50 5.60 33.98
CA MET A 304 0.11 5.23 34.29
C MET A 304 0.01 3.94 35.11
N VAL A 305 0.82 2.93 34.79
CA VAL A 305 0.88 1.69 35.59
C VAL A 305 1.38 1.98 37.01
N ILE A 306 2.44 2.76 37.16
CA ILE A 306 2.96 3.17 38.48
C ILE A 306 1.90 3.95 39.25
N TYR A 307 1.18 4.86 38.59
CA TYR A 307 0.08 5.61 39.17
C TYR A 307 -1.07 4.70 39.64
N LEU A 308 -1.45 3.69 38.84
CA LEU A 308 -2.47 2.69 39.20
C LEU A 308 -2.05 1.90 40.44
N ILE A 309 -0.82 1.39 40.45
CA ILE A 309 -0.26 0.63 41.58
C ILE A 309 -0.32 1.47 42.87
N ARG A 310 0.10 2.74 42.81
CA ARG A 310 0.13 3.63 43.99
C ARG A 310 -1.27 4.10 44.42
N SER A 311 -2.20 4.29 43.50
CA SER A 311 -3.51 4.90 43.78
C SER A 311 -4.62 3.91 44.09
N ILE A 312 -4.45 2.64 43.73
CA ILE A 312 -5.45 1.56 43.93
C ILE A 312 -4.81 0.36 44.61
N THR A 313 -3.83 -0.29 43.97
CA THR A 313 -3.30 -1.59 44.42
C THR A 313 -2.65 -1.53 45.80
N LYS A 314 -1.85 -0.49 46.08
CA LYS A 314 -1.20 -0.30 47.37
C LYS A 314 -2.21 -0.02 48.50
N PRO A 315 -3.12 0.97 48.40
CA PRO A 315 -4.17 1.17 49.41
C PRO A 315 -5.05 -0.07 49.64
N LEU A 316 -5.37 -0.82 48.59
CA LEU A 316 -6.15 -2.05 48.71
C LEU A 316 -5.39 -3.16 49.45
N THR A 317 -4.07 -3.27 49.22
CA THR A 317 -3.21 -4.23 49.92
C THR A 317 -3.06 -3.86 51.40
N GLU A 318 -2.84 -2.58 51.71
CA GLU A 318 -2.81 -2.07 53.08
C GLU A 318 -4.15 -2.31 53.80
N PHE A 319 -5.26 -2.03 53.13
CA PHE A 319 -6.60 -2.27 53.65
C PHE A 319 -6.87 -3.75 53.92
N ARG A 320 -6.49 -4.65 53.00
CA ARG A 320 -6.55 -6.11 53.18
C ARG A 320 -5.78 -6.56 54.43
N ASN A 321 -4.58 -6.02 54.65
CA ASN A 321 -3.78 -6.37 55.83
C ASN A 321 -4.45 -5.95 57.13
N LYS A 322 -5.05 -4.75 57.19
CA LYS A 322 -5.85 -4.29 58.34
C LYS A 322 -7.05 -5.20 58.61
N ILE A 323 -7.76 -5.62 57.56
CA ILE A 323 -8.87 -6.59 57.70
C ILE A 323 -8.39 -7.93 58.26
N ASN A 324 -7.23 -8.43 57.84
CA ASN A 324 -6.69 -9.68 58.37
C ASN A 324 -6.40 -9.60 59.88
N GLN A 325 -5.80 -8.50 60.35
CA GLN A 325 -5.58 -8.27 61.79
C GLN A 325 -6.90 -8.22 62.57
N PHE A 326 -7.89 -7.51 62.02
CA PHE A 326 -9.21 -7.44 62.62
C PHE A 326 -9.93 -8.79 62.66
N LYS A 327 -9.77 -9.62 61.63
CA LYS A 327 -10.28 -11.01 61.59
C LYS A 327 -9.66 -11.89 62.68
N GLU A 328 -8.40 -11.66 63.04
CA GLU A 328 -7.70 -12.39 64.10
C GLU A 328 -8.16 -12.00 65.52
N GLY A 329 -9.13 -11.09 65.64
CA GLY A 329 -9.70 -10.66 66.92
C GLY A 329 -9.06 -9.40 67.48
N ASP A 330 -8.12 -8.78 66.77
CA ASP A 330 -7.58 -7.47 67.15
C ASP A 330 -8.60 -6.37 66.82
N LEU A 331 -9.46 -6.07 67.80
CA LEU A 331 -10.40 -4.96 67.67
C LEU A 331 -9.70 -3.60 67.75
N THR A 332 -8.41 -3.51 68.11
CA THR A 332 -7.68 -2.23 68.25
C THR A 332 -7.28 -1.60 66.92
N VAL A 333 -7.35 -2.35 65.81
CA VAL A 333 -7.02 -1.91 64.45
C VAL A 333 -7.75 -0.62 64.07
N ASP A 334 -6.97 0.34 63.56
CA ASP A 334 -7.48 1.61 63.06
C ASP A 334 -7.67 1.57 61.53
N PHE A 335 -8.92 1.70 61.11
CA PHE A 335 -9.31 1.76 59.70
C PHE A 335 -9.29 3.18 59.12
N GLU A 336 -8.63 4.16 59.76
CA GLU A 336 -8.55 5.51 59.19
C GLU A 336 -7.94 5.49 57.78
N SER A 337 -8.71 6.02 56.82
CA SER A 337 -8.33 6.12 55.41
C SER A 337 -8.51 7.56 54.96
N LYS A 338 -7.44 8.14 54.40
CA LYS A 338 -7.49 9.46 53.75
C LYS A 338 -8.15 9.40 52.36
N SER A 339 -8.44 8.20 51.88
CA SER A 339 -9.08 8.03 50.58
C SER A 339 -10.56 8.43 50.64
N LYS A 340 -11.04 9.08 49.58
CA LYS A 340 -12.46 9.43 49.40
C LYS A 340 -13.17 8.52 48.40
N ASP A 341 -12.48 7.46 47.97
CA ASP A 341 -12.99 6.47 47.03
C ASP A 341 -13.67 5.30 47.76
N GLU A 342 -14.01 4.25 47.02
CA GLU A 342 -14.67 3.05 47.52
C GLU A 342 -13.89 2.38 48.66
N ILE A 343 -12.55 2.45 48.66
CA ILE A 343 -11.72 1.93 49.77
C ILE A 343 -11.93 2.78 51.03
N GLY A 344 -12.05 4.11 50.88
CA GLY A 344 -12.36 5.00 51.99
C GLY A 344 -13.74 4.71 52.61
N GLN A 345 -14.74 4.44 51.78
CA GLN A 345 -16.08 4.07 52.25
C GLN A 345 -16.08 2.73 53.01
N MET A 346 -15.39 1.72 52.47
CA MET A 346 -15.24 0.43 53.16
C MET A 346 -14.50 0.57 54.49
N ALA A 347 -13.47 1.42 54.53
CA ALA A 347 -12.69 1.66 55.74
C ALA A 347 -13.51 2.35 56.84
N ASN A 348 -14.37 3.32 56.47
CA ASN A 348 -15.28 3.95 57.41
C ASN A 348 -16.31 2.96 57.98
N ALA A 349 -16.92 2.12 57.14
CA ALA A 349 -17.89 1.12 57.58
C ALA A 349 -17.26 0.09 58.56
N LEU A 350 -16.03 -0.35 58.28
CA LEU A 350 -15.28 -1.24 59.18
C LEU A 350 -14.86 -0.56 60.49
N SER A 351 -14.54 0.74 60.46
CA SER A 351 -14.29 1.54 61.67
C SER A 351 -15.52 1.59 62.58
N GLU A 352 -16.70 1.84 62.01
CA GLU A 352 -17.97 1.82 62.75
C GLU A 352 -18.26 0.44 63.33
N MET A 353 -18.07 -0.62 62.55
CA MET A 353 -18.25 -2.00 63.02
C MET A 353 -17.28 -2.36 64.15
N SER A 354 -16.01 -1.94 64.06
CA SER A 354 -15.02 -2.12 65.12
C SER A 354 -15.45 -1.42 66.42
N LYS A 355 -15.97 -0.19 66.34
CA LYS A 355 -16.50 0.55 67.50
C LYS A 355 -17.67 -0.17 68.16
N GLU A 356 -18.63 -0.64 67.38
CA GLU A 356 -19.79 -1.37 67.90
C GLU A 356 -19.41 -2.73 68.51
N LEU A 357 -18.44 -3.44 67.93
CA LEU A 357 -17.90 -4.69 68.51
C LEU A 357 -17.13 -4.42 69.81
N ARG A 358 -16.31 -3.36 69.89
CA ARG A 358 -15.64 -2.95 71.14
C ARG A 358 -16.66 -2.62 72.23
N LYS A 359 -17.72 -1.87 71.89
CA LYS A 359 -18.81 -1.54 72.82
C LYS A 359 -19.55 -2.80 73.30
N SER A 360 -19.80 -3.74 72.39
CA SER A 360 -20.41 -5.03 72.72
C SER A 360 -19.52 -5.84 73.65
N MET A 361 -18.21 -5.94 73.37
CA MET A 361 -17.26 -6.62 74.26
C MET A 361 -17.12 -5.94 75.62
N SER A 362 -17.13 -4.61 75.68
CA SER A 362 -17.15 -3.87 76.94
C SER A 362 -18.42 -4.16 77.75
N SER A 363 -19.56 -4.31 77.07
CA SER A 363 -20.84 -4.64 77.71
C SER A 363 -20.84 -6.08 78.23
N ILE A 364 -20.30 -7.03 77.45
CA ILE A 364 -20.10 -8.43 77.87
C ILE A 364 -19.16 -8.48 79.08
N LYS A 365 -18.02 -7.78 79.05
CA LYS A 365 -17.10 -7.69 80.19
C LYS A 365 -17.80 -7.18 81.45
N GLY A 366 -18.56 -6.08 81.33
CA GLY A 366 -19.34 -5.55 82.46
C GLY A 366 -20.44 -6.50 82.94
N ALA A 367 -21.08 -7.27 82.05
CA ALA A 367 -22.03 -8.30 82.42
C ALA A 367 -21.34 -9.48 83.14
N SER A 368 -20.19 -9.94 82.65
CA SER A 368 -19.37 -10.96 83.30
C SER A 368 -18.89 -10.52 84.69
N GLU A 369 -18.45 -9.27 84.86
CA GLU A 369 -18.10 -8.70 86.17
C GLU A 369 -19.31 -8.67 87.12
N LYS A 370 -20.52 -8.37 86.62
CA LYS A 370 -21.75 -8.45 87.42
C LYS A 370 -22.08 -9.89 87.81
N VAL A 371 -21.92 -10.86 86.91
CA VAL A 371 -22.15 -12.29 87.18
C VAL A 371 -21.12 -12.83 88.18
N ASP A 372 -19.86 -12.43 88.06
CA ASP A 372 -18.80 -12.79 89.01
C ASP A 372 -19.11 -12.23 90.41
N ASN A 373 -19.45 -10.94 90.50
CA ASN A 373 -19.89 -10.32 91.76
C ASN A 373 -21.16 -10.96 92.32
N ALA A 374 -22.12 -11.32 91.47
CA ALA A 374 -23.34 -12.03 91.89
C ALA A 374 -23.02 -13.43 92.40
N SER A 375 -22.10 -14.15 91.76
CA SER A 375 -21.60 -15.46 92.21
C SER A 375 -20.94 -15.33 93.59
N ILE A 376 -20.09 -14.32 93.82
CA ILE A 376 -19.46 -14.04 95.13
C ILE A 376 -20.53 -13.77 96.19
N LYS A 377 -21.53 -12.93 95.89
CA LYS A 377 -22.65 -12.64 96.81
C LYS A 377 -23.48 -13.89 97.10
N LEU A 378 -23.74 -14.72 96.10
CA LEU A 378 -24.49 -15.97 96.24
C LEU A 378 -23.73 -16.99 97.10
N THR A 379 -22.41 -17.12 96.91
CA THR A 379 -21.56 -17.94 97.78
C THR A 379 -21.63 -17.45 99.23
N LYS A 380 -21.57 -16.13 99.45
CA LYS A 380 -21.70 -15.54 100.78
C LYS A 380 -23.08 -15.80 101.40
N ALA A 381 -24.15 -15.58 100.66
CA ALA A 381 -25.52 -15.85 101.11
C ALA A 381 -25.76 -17.34 101.39
N SER A 382 -25.19 -18.23 100.57
CA SER A 382 -25.23 -19.68 100.80
C SER A 382 -24.50 -20.07 102.08
N GLN A 383 -23.38 -19.43 102.39
CA GLN A 383 -22.64 -19.65 103.65
C GLN A 383 -23.44 -19.14 104.86
N GLU A 384 -24.04 -17.96 104.77
CA GLU A 384 -24.88 -17.40 105.82
C GLU A 384 -26.13 -18.27 106.07
N SER A 385 -26.76 -18.77 105.01
CA SER A 385 -27.88 -19.72 105.12
C SER A 385 -27.48 -21.04 105.78
N ARG A 386 -26.25 -21.54 105.52
CA ARG A 386 -25.72 -22.73 106.21
C ARG A 386 -25.57 -22.46 107.70
N ASN A 387 -24.97 -21.33 108.07
CA ASN A 387 -24.81 -20.95 109.47
C ASN A 387 -26.18 -20.81 110.18
N ASN A 388 -27.15 -20.14 109.55
CA ASN A 388 -28.50 -20.00 110.11
C ASN A 388 -29.22 -21.35 110.26
N SER A 389 -29.01 -22.29 109.34
CA SER A 389 -29.57 -23.65 109.44
C SER A 389 -28.92 -24.43 110.57
N GLU A 390 -27.63 -24.21 110.83
CA GLU A 390 -26.89 -24.80 111.95
C GLU A 390 -27.39 -24.26 113.29
N GLU A 391 -27.61 -22.94 113.38
CA GLU A 391 -28.17 -22.27 114.54
C GLU A 391 -29.63 -22.69 114.81
N LEU A 392 -30.45 -22.80 113.76
CA LEU A 392 -31.81 -23.34 113.85
C LEU A 392 -31.81 -24.78 114.34
N LYS A 393 -30.87 -25.61 113.88
CA LYS A 393 -30.71 -26.98 114.39
C LYS A 393 -30.42 -26.98 115.89
N THR A 394 -29.50 -26.13 116.37
CA THR A 394 -29.22 -26.00 117.81
C THR A 394 -30.45 -25.55 118.60
N GLN A 395 -31.24 -24.61 118.07
CA GLN A 395 -32.52 -24.23 118.67
C GLN A 395 -33.52 -25.38 118.72
N MET A 396 -33.63 -26.17 117.66
CA MET A 396 -34.49 -27.36 117.63
C MET A 396 -34.04 -28.42 118.63
N ASP A 397 -32.73 -28.66 118.78
CA ASP A 397 -32.18 -29.56 119.80
C ASP A 397 -32.55 -29.07 121.21
N THR A 398 -32.53 -27.74 121.44
CA THR A 398 -32.92 -27.13 122.72
C THR A 398 -34.43 -27.24 122.97
N ILE A 399 -35.26 -27.01 121.95
CA ILE A 399 -36.71 -27.19 122.03
C ILE A 399 -37.05 -28.65 122.34
N GLN A 400 -36.34 -29.61 121.74
CA GLN A 400 -36.52 -31.02 122.02
C GLN A 400 -36.20 -31.35 123.48
N ALA A 401 -35.09 -30.82 124.02
CA ALA A 401 -34.76 -30.96 125.43
C ALA A 401 -35.85 -30.35 126.35
N TYR A 402 -36.36 -29.16 126.02
CA TYR A 402 -37.47 -28.55 126.75
C TYR A 402 -38.77 -29.38 126.67
N ALA A 403 -39.05 -30.00 125.52
CA ALA A 403 -40.21 -30.85 125.35
C ALA A 403 -40.10 -32.13 126.20
N GLU A 404 -38.91 -32.73 126.28
CA GLU A 404 -38.62 -33.89 127.15
C GLU A 404 -38.76 -33.52 128.65
N GLU A 405 -38.20 -32.38 129.07
CA GLU A 405 -38.33 -31.88 130.44
C GLU A 405 -39.79 -31.58 130.80
N THR A 406 -40.55 -30.97 129.89
CA THR A 406 -41.97 -30.69 130.09
C THR A 406 -42.79 -31.98 130.20
N ALA A 407 -42.48 -32.99 129.39
CA ALA A 407 -43.13 -34.30 129.49
C ALA A 407 -42.86 -34.95 130.87
N GLY A 408 -41.62 -34.88 131.37
CA GLY A 408 -41.27 -35.35 132.71
C GLY A 408 -42.00 -34.60 133.83
N ASN A 409 -42.08 -33.26 133.74
CA ASN A 409 -42.84 -32.46 134.70
C ASN A 409 -44.34 -32.78 134.68
N VAL A 410 -44.91 -33.10 133.52
CA VAL A 410 -46.31 -33.55 133.40
C VAL A 410 -46.52 -34.91 134.05
N GLU A 411 -45.58 -35.86 133.92
CA GLU A 411 -45.63 -37.14 134.65
C GLU A 411 -45.57 -36.93 136.16
N GLU A 412 -44.68 -36.04 136.65
CA GLU A 412 -44.55 -35.72 138.07
C GLU A 412 -45.83 -35.07 138.64
N VAL A 413 -46.41 -34.11 137.91
CA VAL A 413 -47.70 -33.49 138.27
C VAL A 413 -48.81 -34.54 138.33
N THR A 414 -48.82 -35.50 137.40
CA THR A 414 -49.82 -36.58 137.39
C THR A 414 -49.69 -37.47 138.62
N SER A 415 -48.46 -37.81 139.03
CA SER A 415 -48.20 -38.53 140.29
C SER A 415 -48.63 -37.72 141.52
N GLY A 416 -48.39 -36.41 141.54
CA GLY A 416 -48.81 -35.51 142.62
C GLY A 416 -50.33 -35.41 142.74
N VAL A 417 -51.07 -35.42 141.62
CA VAL A 417 -52.54 -35.45 141.62
C VAL A 417 -53.07 -36.77 142.20
N ASP A 418 -52.44 -37.91 141.89
CA ASP A 418 -52.80 -39.21 142.47
C ASP A 418 -52.57 -39.28 143.99
N GLU A 419 -51.50 -38.65 144.49
CA GLU A 419 -51.20 -38.54 145.93
C GLU A 419 -52.28 -37.73 146.66
N VAL A 420 -52.66 -36.58 146.07
CA VAL A 420 -53.71 -35.70 146.61
C VAL A 420 -55.08 -36.41 146.61
N ALA A 421 -55.37 -37.20 145.57
CA ALA A 421 -56.60 -37.99 145.50
C ALA A 421 -56.70 -39.02 146.64
N ARG A 422 -55.58 -39.69 147.00
CA ARG A 422 -55.54 -40.62 148.14
C ARG A 422 -55.71 -39.92 149.48
N ALA A 423 -55.07 -38.76 149.66
CA ALA A 423 -55.20 -37.96 150.87
C ALA A 423 -56.65 -37.49 151.08
N ALA A 424 -57.33 -37.06 150.01
CA ALA A 424 -58.73 -36.64 150.06
C ALA A 424 -59.69 -37.79 150.43
N GLN A 425 -59.43 -39.01 149.97
CA GLN A 425 -60.20 -40.20 150.39
C GLN A 425 -59.99 -40.56 151.87
N GLY A 426 -58.77 -40.41 152.40
CA GLY A 426 -58.47 -40.64 153.81
C GLY A 426 -59.22 -39.67 154.74
N VAL A 427 -59.24 -38.38 154.39
CA VAL A 427 -59.98 -37.35 155.13
C VAL A 427 -61.50 -37.61 155.12
N SER A 428 -62.03 -38.17 154.04
CA SER A 428 -63.46 -38.53 153.95
C SER A 428 -63.84 -39.70 154.87
N GLN A 429 -62.93 -40.65 155.16
CA GLN A 429 -63.20 -41.78 156.06
C GLN A 429 -63.20 -41.38 157.54
N ASP A 430 -62.28 -40.51 157.95
CA ASP A 430 -62.20 -40.04 159.35
C ASP A 430 -63.42 -39.18 159.74
N ALA A 431 -64.00 -38.46 158.78
CA ALA A 431 -65.21 -37.65 158.99
C ALA A 431 -66.48 -38.48 159.26
N GLN A 432 -66.59 -39.71 158.74
CA GLN A 432 -67.78 -40.57 158.94
C GLN A 432 -67.82 -41.29 160.30
N ARG A 433 -66.72 -41.27 161.06
CA ARG A 433 -66.62 -41.93 162.37
C ARG A 433 -67.09 -41.07 163.55
N LEU A 434 -67.51 -39.83 163.30
CA LEU A 434 -67.87 -38.81 164.29
C LEU A 434 -69.38 -38.45 164.35
N THR A 435 -70.26 -39.27 163.76
CA THR A 435 -71.73 -39.20 163.90
C THR A 435 -72.29 -40.60 164.08
#